data_AF-A0AAA9ZKB9-F1
#
_entry.id   AF-A0AAA9ZKB9-F1
#
_cell.length_a   1.000
_cell.length_b   1.000
_cell.length_c   1.000
_cell.angle_alpha   90.00
_cell.angle_beta   90.00
_cell.angle_gamma   90.00
#
_symmetry.space_group_name_H-M   'P 1'
#
loop_
_entity.id
_entity.type
_entity.pdbx_description
1 polymer ?
#
loop_
_entity_poly.entity_id
_entity_poly.type
_entity_poly.pdbx_seq_one_letter_code
_entity_poly.pdbx_strand_id
1 'polypeptide(L)'
;MNFNVFLAILVLVVDTDKAPVDAEDCIDVEKNAEEIRQCCDIPSPLEMENIQQCKEKYQQELGSDVPNFVTCIFDCHARELGVLTGEQDIDEAKMLEMVNQVPDEDVKKLMEQSVKECFKAKDEILEKAKGQNMKCHPLAMMMTECIMHAIFSECETLPNHWKGSEICTQVKNGAKPCA
;
A
#
# COMPACT_ATOMS: atom_id res chain seq x y z
N MET A 1 -60.81 35.37 -11.96
CA MET A 1 -61.19 33.95 -11.84
C MET A 1 -60.27 33.14 -12.75
N ASN A 2 -59.70 32.05 -12.25
CA ASN A 2 -58.84 31.04 -12.91
C ASN A 2 -57.31 31.15 -12.70
N PHE A 3 -56.90 30.57 -11.56
CA PHE A 3 -55.91 29.49 -11.35
C PHE A 3 -54.59 29.41 -12.15
N ASN A 4 -53.48 29.41 -11.39
CA ASN A 4 -52.25 28.57 -11.44
C ASN A 4 -51.64 28.20 -12.82
N VAL A 5 -50.31 28.20 -13.03
CA VAL A 5 -49.30 27.39 -12.35
C VAL A 5 -47.90 27.96 -12.66
N PHE A 6 -47.04 28.04 -11.63
CA PHE A 6 -45.61 28.29 -11.73
C PHE A 6 -44.92 27.14 -12.50
N LEU A 7 -44.24 27.45 -13.61
CA LEU A 7 -43.33 26.50 -14.26
C LEU A 7 -41.97 26.56 -13.54
N ALA A 8 -41.79 25.68 -12.55
CA ALA A 8 -40.49 25.43 -11.95
C ALA A 8 -39.64 24.61 -12.94
N ILE A 9 -38.54 25.19 -13.41
CA ILE A 9 -37.53 24.48 -14.17
C ILE A 9 -36.81 23.55 -13.17
N LEU A 10 -37.12 22.26 -13.21
CA LEU A 10 -36.37 21.20 -12.55
C LEU A 10 -34.98 21.14 -13.20
N VAL A 11 -33.97 21.58 -12.46
CA VAL A 11 -32.57 21.25 -12.74
C VAL A 11 -32.45 19.73 -12.61
N LEU A 12 -32.28 19.06 -13.74
CA LEU A 12 -31.85 17.67 -13.78
C LEU A 12 -30.40 17.63 -13.27
N VAL A 13 -30.24 17.48 -11.95
CA VAL A 13 -29.05 16.85 -11.39
C VAL A 13 -29.17 15.38 -11.75
N VAL A 14 -28.75 15.02 -12.95
CA VAL A 14 -28.39 13.63 -13.22
C VAL A 14 -27.02 13.48 -12.59
N ASP A 15 -27.04 13.05 -11.32
CA ASP A 15 -25.89 12.43 -10.68
C ASP A 15 -25.33 11.40 -11.66
N THR A 16 -24.09 11.61 -12.08
CA THR A 16 -23.32 10.62 -12.82
C THR A 16 -23.44 9.29 -12.12
N ASP A 17 -23.94 8.29 -12.85
CA ASP A 17 -24.18 6.92 -12.41
C ASP A 17 -23.04 6.38 -11.54
N LYS A 18 -23.20 6.44 -10.22
CA LYS A 18 -22.64 5.40 -9.36
C LYS A 18 -23.61 4.25 -9.44
N ALA A 19 -23.30 3.28 -10.31
CA ALA A 19 -24.06 2.04 -10.39
C ALA A 19 -24.27 1.47 -8.97
N PRO A 20 -25.49 1.04 -8.61
CA PRO A 20 -25.74 0.42 -7.33
C PRO A 20 -24.92 -0.87 -7.24
N VAL A 21 -24.08 -0.96 -6.21
CA VAL A 21 -23.31 -2.17 -5.91
C VAL A 21 -24.30 -3.23 -5.43
N ASP A 22 -24.55 -4.25 -6.25
CA ASP A 22 -25.34 -5.41 -5.84
C ASP A 22 -24.62 -6.12 -4.68
N ALA A 23 -25.37 -6.45 -3.64
CA ALA A 23 -24.88 -7.05 -2.41
C ALA A 23 -24.43 -8.52 -2.56
N GLU A 24 -24.20 -8.99 -3.80
CA GLU A 24 -23.70 -10.33 -4.14
C GLU A 24 -22.24 -10.34 -4.65
N ASP A 25 -21.61 -9.18 -4.88
CA ASP A 25 -20.23 -9.11 -5.37
C ASP A 25 -19.21 -9.04 -4.21
N CYS A 26 -18.88 -10.21 -3.62
CA CYS A 26 -17.69 -10.34 -2.78
C CYS A 26 -16.45 -10.67 -3.63
N ILE A 27 -15.27 -10.27 -3.15
CA ILE A 27 -14.01 -10.61 -3.80
C ILE A 27 -13.44 -11.88 -3.16
N ASP A 28 -13.22 -12.93 -3.95
CA ASP A 28 -12.37 -14.05 -3.55
C ASP A 28 -10.91 -13.57 -3.55
N VAL A 29 -10.43 -13.12 -2.39
CA VAL A 29 -9.11 -12.49 -2.24
C VAL A 29 -8.00 -13.47 -2.57
N GLU A 30 -8.15 -14.76 -2.22
CA GLU A 30 -7.13 -15.77 -2.48
C GLU A 30 -6.99 -16.00 -3.98
N LYS A 31 -8.11 -16.21 -4.66
CA LYS A 31 -8.14 -16.45 -6.11
C LYS A 31 -7.65 -15.24 -6.91
N ASN A 32 -7.95 -14.02 -6.45
CA ASN A 32 -7.64 -12.79 -7.16
C ASN A 32 -6.41 -12.04 -6.61
N ALA A 33 -5.63 -12.65 -5.71
CA ALA A 33 -4.56 -11.97 -4.98
C ALA A 33 -3.53 -11.27 -5.89
N GLU A 34 -3.17 -11.91 -7.00
CA GLU A 34 -2.23 -11.34 -7.97
C GLU A 34 -2.82 -10.12 -8.69
N GLU A 35 -4.08 -10.21 -9.13
CA GLU A 35 -4.74 -9.10 -9.80
C GLU A 35 -4.96 -7.92 -8.86
N ILE A 36 -5.35 -8.19 -7.61
CA ILE A 36 -5.49 -7.17 -6.56
C ILE A 36 -4.16 -6.45 -6.34
N ARG A 37 -3.04 -7.18 -6.24
CA ARG A 37 -1.70 -6.60 -6.10
C ARG A 37 -1.30 -5.74 -7.30
N GLN A 38 -1.83 -6.03 -8.49
CA GLN A 38 -1.57 -5.28 -9.72
C GLN A 38 -2.58 -4.15 -9.99
N CYS A 39 -3.52 -3.89 -9.07
CA CYS A 39 -4.47 -2.78 -9.26
C CYS A 39 -3.80 -1.41 -9.20
N CYS A 40 -2.72 -1.30 -8.43
CA CYS A 40 -1.90 -0.11 -8.36
C CYS A 40 -0.58 -0.37 -9.10
N ASP A 41 -0.41 0.25 -10.26
CA ASP A 41 0.79 0.15 -11.09
C ASP A 41 1.71 1.34 -10.81
N ILE A 42 2.42 1.28 -9.68
CA ILE A 42 3.48 2.22 -9.36
C ILE A 42 4.77 1.45 -9.05
N PRO A 43 5.94 2.02 -9.33
CA PRO A 43 7.20 1.42 -8.91
C PRO A 43 7.21 1.23 -7.39
N SER A 44 7.77 0.12 -6.91
CA SER A 44 7.98 -0.06 -5.47
C SER A 44 8.97 1.02 -5.00
N PRO A 45 8.65 1.84 -3.99
CA PRO A 45 9.57 2.87 -3.48
C PRO A 45 10.82 2.25 -2.85
N LEU A 46 10.69 1.01 -2.41
CA LEU A 46 11.79 0.13 -2.02
C LEU A 46 12.07 -0.74 -3.24
N GLU A 47 12.64 -0.16 -4.29
CA GLU A 47 13.12 -0.99 -5.38
C GLU A 47 14.09 -1.99 -4.76
N MET A 48 13.66 -3.24 -4.76
CA MET A 48 14.35 -4.39 -4.17
C MET A 48 15.59 -4.76 -5.02
N GLU A 49 16.17 -3.79 -5.75
CA GLU A 49 17.48 -3.93 -6.34
C GLU A 49 18.45 -4.25 -5.19
N ASN A 50 19.18 -5.34 -5.35
CA ASN A 50 20.08 -5.92 -4.35
C ASN A 50 19.42 -6.71 -3.21
N ILE A 51 18.09 -6.85 -3.14
CA ILE A 51 17.50 -7.78 -2.17
C ILE A 51 17.91 -9.22 -2.40
N GLN A 52 18.35 -9.53 -3.62
CA GLN A 52 18.81 -10.84 -4.00
C GLN A 52 19.93 -11.35 -3.06
N GLN A 53 20.81 -10.47 -2.60
CA GLN A 53 21.86 -10.83 -1.65
C GLN A 53 21.27 -11.23 -0.29
N CYS A 54 20.32 -10.45 0.23
CA CYS A 54 19.58 -10.80 1.44
C CYS A 54 18.75 -12.08 1.29
N LYS A 55 18.12 -12.30 0.14
CA LYS A 55 17.39 -13.55 -0.18
C LYS A 55 18.34 -14.75 -0.13
N GLU A 56 19.44 -14.69 -0.87
CA GLU A 56 20.44 -15.78 -0.93
C GLU A 56 21.03 -16.09 0.45
N LYS A 57 21.30 -15.05 1.24
CA LYS A 57 21.82 -15.19 2.61
C LYS A 57 20.92 -16.03 3.51
N TYR A 58 19.60 -15.88 3.41
CA TYR A 58 18.65 -16.55 4.30
C TYR A 58 17.92 -17.75 3.66
N GLN A 59 18.02 -17.95 2.35
CA GLN A 59 17.25 -18.96 1.61
C GLN A 59 17.45 -20.37 2.15
N GLN A 60 18.71 -20.77 2.40
CA GLN A 60 19.03 -22.11 2.85
C GLN A 60 18.52 -22.39 4.27
N GLU A 61 18.54 -21.38 5.13
CA GLU A 61 18.24 -21.54 6.55
C GLU A 61 16.75 -21.32 6.86
N LEU A 62 16.12 -20.36 6.19
CA LEU A 62 14.77 -19.89 6.50
C LEU A 62 13.78 -20.11 5.37
N GLY A 63 14.18 -20.66 4.21
CA GLY A 63 13.29 -20.76 3.05
C GLY A 63 11.98 -21.54 3.29
N SER A 64 11.95 -22.44 4.27
CA SER A 64 10.72 -23.14 4.70
C SER A 64 9.94 -22.42 5.81
N ASP A 65 10.55 -21.45 6.49
CA ASP A 65 9.96 -20.58 7.51
C ASP A 65 9.72 -19.19 6.90
N VAL A 66 8.65 -19.10 6.10
CA VAL A 66 8.31 -17.90 5.32
C VAL A 66 8.25 -16.62 6.17
N PRO A 67 7.59 -16.61 7.36
CA PRO A 67 7.55 -15.41 8.19
C PRO A 67 8.94 -14.89 8.58
N ASN A 68 9.83 -15.78 9.05
CA ASN A 68 11.19 -15.38 9.41
C ASN A 68 12.03 -15.03 8.19
N PHE A 69 11.85 -15.75 7.08
CA PHE A 69 12.56 -15.47 5.83
C PHE A 69 12.28 -14.07 5.31
N VAL A 70 10.99 -13.71 5.18
CA VAL A 70 10.57 -12.38 4.71
C VAL A 70 11.04 -11.29 5.67
N THR A 71 10.86 -11.49 6.97
CA THR A 71 11.30 -10.52 8.00
C THR A 71 12.80 -10.26 7.92
N CYS A 72 13.61 -11.32 7.82
CA CYS A 72 15.06 -11.20 7.72
C CYS A 72 15.53 -10.57 6.41
N ILE A 73 14.80 -10.79 5.31
CA ILE A 73 15.06 -10.12 4.04
C ILE A 73 14.88 -8.60 4.17
N PHE A 74 13.78 -8.13 4.76
CA PHE A 74 13.52 -6.70 4.96
C PHE A 74 14.49 -6.06 5.95
N ASP A 75 14.79 -6.72 7.08
CA ASP A 75 15.78 -6.23 8.05
C ASP A 75 17.16 -6.09 7.42
N CYS A 76 17.62 -7.11 6.68
CA CYS A 76 18.90 -7.08 5.97
C CYS A 76 18.97 -5.94 4.96
N HIS A 77 17.95 -5.80 4.10
CA HIS A 77 17.96 -4.78 3.05
C HIS A 77 17.90 -3.36 3.62
N ALA A 78 17.07 -3.13 4.63
CA ALA A 78 16.99 -1.83 5.29
C ALA A 78 18.33 -1.44 5.96
N ARG A 79 19.09 -2.40 6.49
CA ARG A 79 20.42 -2.17 7.03
C ARG A 79 21.46 -1.86 5.96
N GLU A 80 21.43 -2.58 4.83
CA GLU A 80 22.33 -2.32 3.70
C GLU A 80 22.17 -0.90 3.14
N LEU A 81 20.92 -0.42 3.08
CA LEU A 81 20.59 0.94 2.64
C LEU A 81 20.84 2.02 3.71
N GLY A 82 21.18 1.63 4.94
CA GLY A 82 21.32 2.54 6.08
C GLY A 82 20.01 3.14 6.56
N VAL A 83 18.86 2.62 6.10
CA VAL A 83 17.52 3.00 6.56
C VAL A 83 17.29 2.53 7.99
N LEU A 84 17.80 1.36 8.35
CA LEU A 84 17.73 0.83 9.71
C LEU A 84 19.14 0.77 10.31
N THR A 85 19.37 1.60 11.32
CA THR A 85 20.55 1.52 12.18
C THR A 85 20.12 0.97 13.55
N GLY A 86 20.86 0.02 14.12
CA GLY A 86 20.42 -0.65 15.36
C GLY A 86 19.08 -1.38 15.23
N GLU A 87 18.35 -1.53 16.35
CA GLU A 87 17.04 -2.21 16.38
C GLU A 87 15.86 -1.24 16.26
N GLN A 88 16.04 0.02 16.68
CA GLN A 88 14.95 0.99 16.83
C GLN A 88 15.13 2.25 15.95
N ASP A 89 16.31 2.42 15.35
CA ASP A 89 16.67 3.69 14.69
C ASP A 89 16.44 3.57 13.19
N ILE A 90 15.18 3.77 12.80
CA ILE A 90 14.77 3.91 11.40
C ILE A 90 14.88 5.36 10.94
N ASP A 91 15.54 5.59 9.81
CA ASP A 91 15.90 6.90 9.29
C ASP A 91 14.90 7.36 8.23
N GLU A 92 14.10 8.37 8.58
CA GLU A 92 13.12 9.00 7.69
C GLU A 92 13.79 9.68 6.48
N ALA A 93 14.91 10.37 6.71
CA ALA A 93 15.60 11.08 5.65
C ALA A 93 16.13 10.11 4.60
N LYS A 94 16.66 8.95 5.01
CA LYS A 94 17.08 7.89 4.08
C LYS A 94 15.91 7.34 3.26
N MET A 95 14.73 7.17 3.85
CA MET A 95 13.55 6.77 3.08
C MET A 95 13.13 7.85 2.08
N LEU A 96 13.12 9.12 2.48
CA LEU A 96 12.79 10.23 1.60
C LEU A 96 13.84 10.43 0.49
N GLU A 97 15.12 10.14 0.73
CA GLU A 97 16.16 10.12 -0.30
C GLU A 97 15.84 9.12 -1.42
N MET A 98 15.35 7.93 -1.07
CA MET A 98 14.93 6.92 -2.06
C MET A 98 13.69 7.37 -2.82
N VAL A 99 12.67 7.90 -2.13
CA VAL A 99 11.47 8.46 -2.77
C VAL A 99 11.82 9.59 -3.74
N ASN A 100 12.85 10.38 -3.45
CA ASN A 100 13.29 11.45 -4.34
C ASN A 100 13.83 10.97 -5.70
N GLN A 101 14.14 9.68 -5.84
CA GLN A 101 14.60 9.07 -7.09
C GLN A 101 13.45 8.68 -8.04
N VAL A 102 12.21 8.72 -7.55
CA VAL A 102 11.02 8.37 -8.33
C VAL A 102 10.76 9.44 -9.40
N PRO A 103 10.76 9.08 -10.70
CA PRO A 103 10.63 10.07 -11.78
C PRO A 103 9.25 10.70 -11.91
N ASP A 104 8.20 9.97 -11.53
CA ASP A 104 6.82 10.46 -11.57
C ASP A 104 6.53 11.31 -10.34
N GLU A 105 6.25 12.60 -10.54
CA GLU A 105 6.06 13.57 -9.46
C GLU A 105 4.78 13.35 -8.65
N ASP A 106 3.71 12.84 -9.26
CA ASP A 106 2.46 12.55 -8.54
C ASP A 106 2.64 11.32 -7.65
N VAL A 107 3.29 10.27 -8.19
CA VAL A 107 3.67 9.07 -7.43
C VAL A 107 4.64 9.43 -6.30
N LYS A 108 5.68 10.21 -6.60
CA LYS A 108 6.66 10.68 -5.62
C LYS A 108 5.98 11.41 -4.47
N LYS A 109 5.09 12.36 -4.78
CA LYS A 109 4.37 13.13 -3.75
C LYS A 109 3.51 12.23 -2.87
N LEU A 110 2.83 11.24 -3.45
CA LEU A 110 2.08 10.25 -2.69
C LEU A 110 3.01 9.47 -1.75
N MET A 111 4.11 8.92 -2.27
CA MET A 111 5.09 8.17 -1.47
C MET A 111 5.68 9.00 -0.33
N GLU A 112 6.02 10.27 -0.57
CA GLU A 112 6.51 11.18 0.48
C GLU A 112 5.47 11.38 1.58
N GLN A 113 4.20 11.53 1.22
CA GLN A 113 3.11 11.67 2.17
C GLN A 113 2.92 10.39 2.99
N SER A 114 2.92 9.23 2.33
CA SER A 114 2.81 7.92 2.98
C SER A 114 3.97 7.64 3.95
N VAL A 115 5.22 7.98 3.57
CA VAL A 115 6.38 7.90 4.49
C VAL A 115 6.14 8.78 5.72
N LYS A 116 5.82 10.06 5.53
CA LYS A 116 5.59 11.00 6.64
C LYS A 116 4.44 10.56 7.54
N GLU A 117 3.39 9.97 6.99
CA GLU A 117 2.28 9.43 7.76
C GLU A 117 2.71 8.23 8.61
N CYS A 118 3.41 7.27 8.03
CA CYS A 118 3.91 6.10 8.76
C CYS A 118 4.94 6.46 9.84
N PHE A 119 5.73 7.52 9.63
CA PHE A 119 6.62 8.03 10.66
C PHE A 119 5.90 8.67 11.86
N LYS A 120 4.66 9.17 11.68
CA LYS A 120 3.81 9.57 12.82
C LYS A 120 3.36 8.36 13.66
N ALA A 121 3.19 7.20 13.03
CA ALA A 121 2.83 5.94 13.68
C ALA A 121 4.06 5.11 14.13
N LYS A 122 5.28 5.62 13.96
CA LYS A 122 6.54 4.88 14.19
C LYS A 122 6.61 4.25 15.57
N ASP A 123 6.26 4.99 16.62
CA ASP A 123 6.38 4.49 18.00
C ASP A 123 5.42 3.31 18.25
N GLU A 124 4.21 3.36 17.70
CA GLU A 124 3.25 2.24 17.77
C GLU A 124 3.75 1.01 16.99
N ILE A 125 4.31 1.25 15.80
CA ILE A 125 4.92 0.20 14.97
C ILE A 125 6.11 -0.43 15.70
N LEU A 126 6.94 0.38 16.34
CA LEU A 126 8.11 -0.08 17.10
C LEU A 126 7.69 -0.94 18.30
N GLU A 127 6.69 -0.52 19.07
CA GLU A 127 6.19 -1.33 20.18
C GLU A 127 5.59 -2.66 19.69
N LYS A 128 4.84 -2.64 18.58
CA LYS A 128 4.35 -3.88 17.95
C LYS A 128 5.49 -4.80 17.50
N ALA A 129 6.57 -4.22 16.95
CA ALA A 129 7.75 -4.94 16.50
C ALA A 129 8.49 -5.63 17.66
N LYS A 130 8.69 -4.93 18.78
CA LYS A 130 9.31 -5.49 20.01
C LYS A 130 8.54 -6.68 20.58
N GLY A 131 7.22 -6.68 20.40
CA GLY A 131 6.35 -7.77 20.86
C GLY A 131 6.40 -9.05 20.00
N GLN A 132 7.07 -9.02 18.84
CA GLN A 132 7.14 -10.20 17.96
C GLN A 132 8.33 -11.08 18.31
N ASN A 133 8.10 -12.39 18.35
CA ASN A 133 9.16 -13.39 18.49
C ASN A 133 9.66 -13.83 17.10
N MET A 134 10.47 -12.98 16.47
CA MET A 134 11.05 -13.21 15.14
C MET A 134 12.57 -13.34 15.23
N LYS A 135 13.15 -14.04 14.26
CA LYS A 135 14.60 -14.22 14.18
C LYS A 135 15.35 -12.93 13.83
N CYS A 136 14.77 -12.10 12.98
CA CYS A 136 15.27 -10.76 12.67
C CYS A 136 14.24 -9.72 13.13
N HIS A 137 14.69 -8.49 13.37
CA HIS A 137 13.81 -7.44 13.90
C HIS A 137 12.77 -7.01 12.85
N PRO A 138 11.46 -7.01 13.15
CA PRO A 138 10.43 -6.83 12.12
C PRO A 138 10.12 -5.36 11.80
N LEU A 139 10.77 -4.40 12.44
CA LEU A 139 10.51 -2.97 12.26
C LEU A 139 10.57 -2.53 10.79
N ALA A 140 11.58 -2.96 10.04
CA ALA A 140 11.72 -2.61 8.62
C ALA A 140 10.56 -3.13 7.78
N MET A 141 10.13 -4.38 8.01
CA MET A 141 9.00 -4.99 7.33
C MET A 141 7.69 -4.26 7.67
N MET A 142 7.44 -3.98 8.95
CA MET A 142 6.20 -3.32 9.39
C MET A 142 6.11 -1.87 8.92
N MET A 143 7.23 -1.14 8.91
CA MET A 143 7.29 0.21 8.34
C MET A 143 7.03 0.19 6.83
N THR A 144 7.60 -0.78 6.12
CA THR A 144 7.32 -1.00 4.70
C THR A 144 5.84 -1.31 4.46
N GLU A 145 5.25 -2.20 5.25
CA GLU A 145 3.85 -2.57 5.16
C GLU A 145 2.94 -1.33 5.36
N CYS A 146 3.24 -0.50 6.37
CA CYS A 146 2.53 0.77 6.57
C CYS A 146 2.58 1.66 5.33
N ILE A 147 3.77 1.89 4.78
CA ILE A 147 3.97 2.78 3.62
C ILE A 147 3.22 2.22 2.41
N MET A 148 3.38 0.93 2.12
CA MET A 148 2.70 0.27 1.00
C MET A 148 1.18 0.31 1.14
N HIS A 149 0.66 0.15 2.36
CA HIS A 149 -0.78 0.26 2.61
C HIS A 149 -1.29 1.69 2.36
N ALA A 150 -0.62 2.71 2.89
CA ALA A 150 -0.98 4.11 2.71
C ALA A 150 -0.89 4.56 1.24
N ILE A 151 0.09 4.03 0.51
CA ILE A 151 0.20 4.22 -0.93
C ILE A 151 -0.99 3.58 -1.65
N PHE A 152 -1.26 2.30 -1.38
CA PHE A 152 -2.28 1.55 -2.10
C PHE A 152 -3.68 2.14 -1.88
N SER A 153 -3.97 2.65 -0.67
CA SER A 153 -5.26 3.28 -0.35
C SER A 153 -5.53 4.57 -1.15
N GLU A 154 -4.49 5.26 -1.59
CA GLU A 154 -4.60 6.52 -2.34
C GLU A 154 -4.26 6.35 -3.82
N CYS A 155 -3.80 5.17 -4.25
CA CYS A 155 -3.31 4.94 -5.60
C CYS A 155 -4.38 5.17 -6.67
N GLU A 156 -5.65 4.92 -6.35
CA GLU A 156 -6.76 5.17 -7.27
C GLU A 156 -6.98 6.66 -7.63
N THR A 157 -6.36 7.57 -6.87
CA THR A 157 -6.39 9.01 -7.11
C THR A 157 -5.31 9.45 -8.12
N LEU A 158 -4.31 8.59 -8.36
CA LEU A 158 -3.23 8.87 -9.29
C LEU A 158 -3.68 8.63 -10.75
N PRO A 159 -3.35 9.54 -11.67
CA PRO A 159 -3.73 9.41 -13.07
C PRO A 159 -2.97 8.23 -13.72
N ASN A 160 -3.69 7.32 -14.37
CA ASN A 160 -3.13 6.18 -15.13
C ASN A 160 -2.40 5.10 -14.31
N HIS A 161 -2.40 5.17 -12.98
CA HIS A 161 -1.77 4.14 -12.12
C HIS A 161 -2.76 3.11 -11.58
N TRP A 162 -4.07 3.37 -11.66
CA TRP A 162 -5.08 2.38 -11.30
C TRP A 162 -5.54 1.56 -12.50
N LYS A 163 -5.42 0.24 -12.40
CA LYS A 163 -5.85 -0.68 -13.45
C LYS A 163 -7.38 -0.72 -13.57
N GLY A 164 -7.90 -0.56 -14.78
CA GLY A 164 -9.34 -0.54 -15.08
C GLY A 164 -9.98 -1.93 -15.23
N SER A 165 -9.56 -2.94 -14.46
CA SER A 165 -10.21 -4.26 -14.50
C SER A 165 -11.43 -4.34 -13.57
N GLU A 166 -12.25 -5.39 -13.73
CA GLU A 166 -13.42 -5.62 -12.89
C GLU A 166 -13.02 -5.79 -11.42
N ILE A 167 -12.02 -6.64 -11.14
CA ILE A 167 -11.51 -6.85 -9.78
C ILE A 167 -11.00 -5.54 -9.18
N CYS A 168 -10.22 -4.76 -9.92
CA CYS A 168 -9.71 -3.48 -9.41
C CYS A 168 -10.82 -2.44 -9.21
N THR A 169 -11.90 -2.51 -10.00
CA THR A 169 -13.09 -1.68 -9.76
C THR A 169 -13.82 -2.10 -8.49
N GLN A 170 -13.94 -3.40 -8.23
CA GLN A 170 -14.52 -3.92 -6.98
C GLN A 170 -13.68 -3.55 -5.75
N VAL A 171 -12.35 -3.66 -5.84
CA VAL A 171 -11.41 -3.24 -4.77
C VAL A 171 -11.59 -1.75 -4.47
N LYS A 172 -11.57 -0.92 -5.52
CA LYS A 172 -11.82 0.53 -5.46
C LYS A 172 -13.14 0.87 -4.78
N ASN A 173 -14.19 0.11 -5.08
CA ASN A 173 -15.52 0.32 -4.50
C ASN A 173 -15.68 -0.26 -3.08
N GLY A 174 -14.63 -0.86 -2.50
CA GLY A 174 -14.67 -1.41 -1.15
C GLY A 174 -15.46 -2.71 -1.01
N ALA A 175 -15.49 -3.54 -2.07
CA ALA A 175 -16.09 -4.86 -2.01
C ALA A 175 -15.45 -5.71 -0.91
N LYS A 176 -16.28 -6.47 -0.18
CA LYS A 176 -15.82 -7.26 0.96
C LYS A 176 -15.19 -8.59 0.46
N PRO A 177 -14.24 -9.16 1.21
CA PRO A 177 -13.80 -10.52 0.97
C PRO A 177 -14.97 -11.50 1.05
N CYS A 178 -14.97 -12.53 0.20
CA CYS A 178 -15.88 -13.65 0.36
C CYS A 178 -15.61 -14.38 1.69
N ALA A 179 -16.69 -14.90 2.30
CA ALA A 179 -16.62 -15.65 3.55
C ALA A 179 -16.12 -17.08 3.35
#